data_AF-A0A2V9MJW0-F1
#
_entry.id   AF-A0A2V9MJW0-F1
#
_cell.length_a   1.000
_cell.length_b   1.000
_cell.length_c   1.000
_cell.angle_alpha   90.00
_cell.angle_beta   90.00
_cell.angle_gamma   90.00
#
_symmetry.space_group_name_H-M   'P 1'
#
loop_
_entity.id
_entity.type
_entity.pdbx_description
1 polymer ?
#
loop_
_entity_poly.entity_id
_entity_poly.type
_entity_poly.pdbx_seq_one_letter_code
_entity_poly.pdbx_strand_id
1 'polypeptide(L)'
;MVKYRRVSHLENTRSNNLKRIRASLAGLLVLLGSMLLISCGRSGPRWHGHHKLIILGIDGMDPQLLTRFIGEGKMPNFAKLMQQGSFRQLTTSIPPQSPVAWSNLITGMNAGGHAIFDFIHRDPKTMELYFSASRVEPPKHAIHIGSWVIPLGGGTAEQLRQGTAFWQVLDEHGVPNSVFRIPSNFPPAPAKGHTLSGMGTPDLRGTYGTFSFYTDDPTAATGATEGGQIIPVQVENSQVSANLIGPDNTFRKGSPASLEPFTVSVDPATGLALNSTSFPGLQP
;
A
#
# COMPACT_ATOMS: atom_id res chain seq x y z
N MET A 1 -6.41 -78.04 -58.95
CA MET A 1 -6.93 -77.26 -57.80
C MET A 1 -5.81 -76.35 -57.31
N VAL A 2 -5.92 -75.05 -57.62
CA VAL A 2 -4.89 -74.01 -57.41
C VAL A 2 -4.80 -73.65 -55.93
N LYS A 3 -3.58 -73.61 -55.36
CA LYS A 3 -3.34 -73.18 -53.97
C LYS A 3 -2.60 -71.84 -54.00
N TYR A 4 -3.34 -70.76 -53.76
CA TYR A 4 -2.82 -69.40 -53.54
C TYR A 4 -2.11 -69.34 -52.18
N ARG A 5 -0.84 -68.90 -52.15
CA ARG A 5 -0.11 -68.57 -50.91
C ARG A 5 0.04 -67.05 -50.81
N ARG A 6 -0.52 -66.51 -49.73
CA ARG A 6 -0.79 -65.09 -49.46
C ARG A 6 0.49 -64.29 -49.22
N VAL A 7 0.61 -63.12 -49.87
CA VAL A 7 1.66 -62.12 -49.63
C VAL A 7 1.27 -61.32 -48.39
N SER A 8 1.71 -61.74 -47.20
CA SER A 8 1.35 -61.07 -45.93
C SER A 8 2.55 -60.53 -45.14
N HIS A 9 3.78 -60.76 -45.62
CA HIS A 9 4.97 -60.48 -44.81
C HIS A 9 5.63 -59.12 -45.07
N LEU A 10 5.39 -58.50 -46.24
CA LEU A 10 6.04 -57.23 -46.65
C LEU A 10 5.26 -55.97 -46.23
N GLU A 11 3.93 -56.03 -46.11
CA GLU A 11 3.13 -54.89 -45.67
C GLU A 11 3.27 -54.58 -44.17
N ASN A 12 3.48 -55.62 -43.36
CA ASN A 12 3.51 -55.49 -41.91
C ASN A 12 4.79 -54.78 -41.42
N THR A 13 5.93 -55.00 -42.09
CA THR A 13 7.21 -54.33 -41.81
C THR A 13 7.18 -52.85 -42.20
N ARG A 14 6.55 -52.49 -43.32
CA ARG A 14 6.43 -51.10 -43.78
C ARG A 14 5.51 -50.28 -42.86
N SER A 15 4.42 -50.87 -42.40
CA SER A 15 3.49 -50.27 -41.43
C SER A 15 4.15 -50.02 -40.07
N ASN A 16 4.92 -50.99 -39.55
CA ASN A 16 5.62 -50.85 -38.28
C ASN A 16 6.74 -49.80 -38.33
N ASN A 17 7.46 -49.68 -39.43
CA ASN A 17 8.47 -48.62 -39.61
C ASN A 17 7.82 -47.23 -39.69
N LEU A 18 6.67 -47.08 -40.38
CA LEU A 18 5.94 -45.80 -40.42
C LEU A 18 5.41 -45.39 -39.04
N LYS A 19 4.91 -46.35 -38.25
CA LYS A 19 4.46 -46.12 -36.87
C LYS A 19 5.62 -45.72 -35.96
N ARG A 20 6.78 -46.36 -36.10
CA ARG A 20 8.01 -45.99 -35.38
C ARG A 20 8.49 -44.59 -35.73
N ILE A 21 8.55 -44.24 -37.02
CA ILE A 21 8.94 -42.90 -37.46
C ILE A 21 7.98 -41.83 -36.95
N ARG A 22 6.66 -42.07 -37.00
CA ARG A 22 5.64 -41.16 -36.44
C ARG A 22 5.76 -41.01 -34.93
N ALA A 23 6.01 -42.10 -34.20
CA ALA A 23 6.23 -42.06 -32.75
C ALA A 23 7.53 -41.32 -32.38
N SER A 24 8.60 -41.50 -33.15
CA SER A 24 9.87 -40.78 -32.97
C SER A 24 9.74 -39.28 -33.28
N LEU A 25 9.01 -38.90 -34.35
CA LEU A 25 8.71 -37.49 -34.64
C LEU A 25 7.82 -36.85 -33.59
N ALA A 26 6.80 -37.56 -33.09
CA ALA A 26 5.96 -37.08 -32.00
C ALA A 26 6.77 -36.90 -30.71
N GLY A 27 7.65 -37.85 -30.38
CA GLY A 27 8.57 -37.72 -29.24
C GLY A 27 9.53 -36.54 -29.38
N LEU A 28 10.06 -36.31 -30.59
CA LEU A 28 10.93 -35.16 -30.88
C LEU A 28 10.19 -33.82 -30.75
N LEU A 29 8.95 -33.73 -31.22
CA LEU A 29 8.10 -32.55 -31.09
C LEU A 29 7.72 -32.25 -29.63
N VAL A 30 7.46 -33.28 -28.82
CA VAL A 30 7.22 -33.13 -27.38
C VAL A 30 8.49 -32.68 -26.65
N LEU A 31 9.66 -33.20 -27.03
CA LEU A 31 10.97 -32.78 -26.49
C LEU A 31 11.31 -31.33 -26.87
N LEU A 32 11.09 -30.93 -28.13
CA LEU A 32 11.28 -29.54 -28.56
C LEU A 32 10.28 -28.58 -27.90
N GLY A 33 9.01 -28.98 -27.77
CA GLY A 33 7.98 -28.20 -27.07
C GLY A 33 8.30 -28.01 -25.58
N SER A 34 8.80 -29.06 -24.92
CA SER A 34 9.22 -28.98 -23.51
C SER A 34 10.52 -28.18 -23.32
N MET A 35 11.48 -28.25 -24.25
CA MET A 35 12.66 -27.37 -24.24
C MET A 35 12.31 -25.90 -24.46
N LEU A 36 11.33 -25.59 -25.32
CA LEU A 36 10.82 -24.22 -25.52
C LEU A 36 10.12 -23.69 -24.25
N LEU A 37 9.40 -24.53 -23.51
CA LEU A 37 8.78 -24.15 -22.23
C LEU A 37 9.82 -23.91 -21.12
N ILE A 38 10.93 -24.66 -21.10
CA ILE A 38 12.03 -24.44 -20.16
C ILE A 38 12.81 -23.16 -20.52
N SER A 39 12.96 -22.84 -21.81
CA SER A 39 13.66 -21.63 -22.27
C SER A 39 12.84 -20.34 -22.09
N CYS A 40 11.51 -20.43 -22.01
CA CYS A 40 10.64 -19.29 -21.72
C CYS A 40 10.48 -18.98 -20.22
N GLY A 41 11.10 -19.77 -19.34
CA GLY A 41 11.34 -19.39 -17.95
C GLY A 41 12.43 -18.32 -17.89
N ARG A 42 12.16 -17.11 -18.40
CA ARG A 42 13.01 -15.94 -18.16
C ARG A 42 13.03 -15.67 -16.66
N SER A 43 13.95 -16.31 -15.94
CA SER A 43 14.49 -15.76 -14.71
C SER A 43 14.99 -14.37 -15.07
N GLY A 44 14.25 -13.34 -14.66
CA GLY A 44 14.66 -11.95 -14.84
C GLY A 44 16.10 -11.75 -14.32
N PRO A 45 16.78 -10.68 -14.76
CA PRO A 45 18.12 -10.36 -14.28
C PRO A 45 18.16 -10.53 -12.75
N ARG A 46 19.03 -11.41 -12.24
CA ARG A 46 19.21 -11.61 -10.81
C ARG A 46 20.34 -10.70 -10.37
N TRP A 47 20.07 -9.82 -9.41
CA TRP A 47 21.12 -9.01 -8.81
C TRP A 47 22.17 -9.92 -8.12
N HIS A 48 23.41 -9.89 -8.64
CA HIS A 48 24.58 -10.61 -8.17
C HIS A 48 25.62 -9.76 -7.46
N GLY A 49 25.25 -8.99 -6.45
CA GLY A 49 26.35 -8.37 -5.75
C GLY A 49 26.11 -7.92 -4.36
N HIS A 50 27.25 -7.50 -3.83
CA HIS A 50 27.63 -7.88 -2.49
C HIS A 50 27.23 -6.80 -1.48
N HIS A 51 26.79 -5.64 -1.96
CA HIS A 51 26.48 -4.49 -1.14
C HIS A 51 24.96 -4.26 -1.12
N LYS A 52 24.43 -4.07 0.09
CA LYS A 52 23.05 -3.65 0.33
C LYS A 52 23.03 -2.14 0.54
N LEU A 53 21.99 -1.47 0.03
CA LEU A 53 21.72 -0.05 0.26
C LEU A 53 20.49 0.08 1.16
N ILE A 54 20.59 0.94 2.16
CA ILE A 54 19.45 1.38 2.97
C ILE A 54 19.31 2.88 2.78
N ILE A 55 18.11 3.32 2.40
CA ILE A 55 17.74 4.73 2.35
C ILE A 55 16.78 4.96 3.52
N LEU A 56 17.21 5.76 4.51
CA LEU A 56 16.39 6.16 5.64
C LEU A 56 15.99 7.63 5.44
N GLY A 57 14.71 7.87 5.17
CA GLY A 57 14.17 9.22 5.11
C GLY A 57 13.52 9.61 6.44
N ILE A 58 13.82 10.82 6.90
CA ILE A 58 13.29 11.39 8.15
C ILE A 58 12.60 12.71 7.77
N ASP A 59 11.27 12.75 7.92
CA ASP A 59 10.50 13.95 7.58
C ASP A 59 10.83 15.09 8.55
N GLY A 60 10.92 16.31 8.03
CA GLY A 60 11.21 17.51 8.82
C GLY A 60 12.57 17.53 9.53
N MET A 61 13.55 16.71 9.12
CA MET A 61 14.88 16.72 9.74
C MET A 61 15.65 18.00 9.40
N ASP A 62 15.57 18.99 10.29
CA ASP A 62 16.28 20.25 10.15
C ASP A 62 17.80 20.08 10.42
N PRO A 63 18.68 20.50 9.50
CA PRO A 63 20.12 20.32 9.64
C PRO A 63 20.75 21.17 10.75
N GLN A 64 20.16 22.32 11.10
CA GLN A 64 20.64 23.18 12.17
C GLN A 64 20.33 22.57 13.54
N LEU A 65 19.10 22.07 13.73
CA LEU A 65 18.71 21.35 14.94
C LEU A 65 19.54 20.07 15.11
N LEU A 66 19.73 19.31 14.04
CA LEU A 66 20.58 18.10 14.08
C LEU A 66 22.00 18.43 14.53
N THR A 67 22.63 19.45 13.93
CA THR A 67 23.99 19.87 14.28
C THR A 67 24.07 20.34 15.73
N ARG A 68 23.10 21.14 16.18
CA ARG A 68 23.01 21.58 17.58
C ARG A 68 22.92 20.40 18.54
N PHE A 69 22.02 19.45 18.30
CA PHE A 69 21.84 18.30 19.20
C PHE A 69 23.01 17.33 19.17
N ILE A 70 23.76 17.26 18.08
CA ILE A 70 25.06 16.57 18.04
C ILE A 70 26.06 17.28 18.95
N GLY A 71 26.17 18.61 18.86
CA GLY A 71 27.05 19.41 19.73
C GLY A 71 26.70 19.31 21.22
N GLU A 72 25.41 19.16 21.55
CA GLU A 72 24.93 18.92 22.92
C GLU A 72 25.08 17.46 23.38
N GLY A 73 25.62 16.56 22.55
CA GLY A 73 25.80 15.14 22.89
C GLY A 73 24.51 14.29 22.88
N LYS A 74 23.38 14.84 22.40
CA LYS A 74 22.06 14.18 22.40
C LYS A 74 21.84 13.22 21.22
N MET A 75 22.65 13.33 20.17
CA MET A 75 22.52 12.54 18.92
C MET A 75 23.80 11.75 18.58
N PRO A 76 24.28 10.84 19.46
CA PRO A 76 25.58 10.17 19.29
C PRO A 76 25.66 9.26 18.05
N ASN A 77 24.55 8.63 17.65
CA ASN A 77 24.53 7.77 16.46
C ASN A 77 24.69 8.57 15.16
N PHE A 78 24.04 9.73 15.05
CA PHE A 78 24.22 10.62 13.91
C PHE A 78 25.65 11.19 13.87
N ALA A 79 26.20 11.58 15.03
CA ALA A 79 27.59 12.02 15.11
C ALA A 79 28.56 10.96 14.55
N LYS A 80 28.38 9.69 14.94
CA LYS A 80 29.19 8.57 14.42
C LYS A 80 29.01 8.37 12.92
N LEU A 81 27.77 8.40 12.41
CA LEU A 81 27.50 8.27 10.97
C LEU A 81 28.15 9.40 10.17
N MET A 82 28.10 10.64 10.66
CA MET A 82 28.73 11.79 10.03
C MET A 82 30.26 11.67 9.99
N GLN A 83 30.89 11.12 11.03
CA GLN A 83 32.35 10.90 11.08
C GLN A 83 32.81 9.76 10.15
N GLN A 84 31.99 8.73 9.96
CA GLN A 84 32.33 7.56 9.15
C GLN A 84 32.06 7.76 7.65
N GLY A 85 31.26 8.76 7.29
CA GLY A 85 30.80 8.99 5.93
C GLY A 85 30.90 10.45 5.49
N SER A 86 30.02 10.84 4.57
CA SER A 86 29.88 12.23 4.14
C SER A 86 28.55 12.80 4.64
N PHE A 87 28.61 13.99 5.24
CA PHE A 87 27.43 14.74 5.61
C PHE A 87 27.38 16.03 4.79
N ARG A 88 26.26 16.25 4.10
CA ARG A 88 26.04 17.44 3.28
C ARG A 88 24.62 17.92 3.47
N GLN A 89 24.47 19.23 3.68
CA GLN A 89 23.17 19.86 3.63
C GLN A 89 22.69 19.87 2.17
N LEU A 90 21.48 19.36 1.95
CA LEU A 90 20.80 19.40 0.66
C LEU A 90 19.86 20.60 0.61
N THR A 91 19.61 21.10 -0.59
CA THR A 91 18.52 22.05 -0.84
C THR A 91 17.18 21.32 -0.73
N THR A 92 16.14 22.04 -0.28
CA THR A 92 14.78 21.50 -0.19
C THR A 92 14.04 21.56 -1.54
N SER A 93 12.86 20.94 -1.61
CA SER A 93 11.95 21.05 -2.75
C SER A 93 11.36 22.45 -2.89
N ILE A 94 10.88 22.78 -4.08
CA ILE A 94 10.07 23.97 -4.33
C ILE A 94 8.70 23.52 -4.84
N PRO A 95 7.61 23.73 -4.08
CA PRO A 95 7.57 24.29 -2.73
C PRO A 95 8.11 23.32 -1.65
N PRO A 96 8.53 23.83 -0.47
CA PRO A 96 9.15 23.03 0.60
C PRO A 96 8.10 22.28 1.44
N GLN A 97 7.24 21.52 0.78
CA GLN A 97 6.19 20.69 1.38
C GLN A 97 6.60 19.22 1.36
N SER A 98 6.30 18.47 2.44
CA SER A 98 6.63 17.04 2.52
C SER A 98 6.18 16.23 1.29
N PRO A 99 4.90 16.28 0.81
CA PRO A 99 4.49 15.49 -0.35
C PRO A 99 5.26 15.82 -1.63
N VAL A 100 5.75 17.06 -1.76
CA VAL A 100 6.59 17.49 -2.89
C VAL A 100 8.01 16.94 -2.73
N ALA A 101 8.63 17.10 -1.57
CA ALA A 101 9.99 16.60 -1.30
C ALA A 101 10.08 15.07 -1.45
N TRP A 102 9.10 14.34 -0.93
CA TRP A 102 9.04 12.89 -1.08
C TRP A 102 8.82 12.49 -2.55
N SER A 103 7.98 13.21 -3.29
CA SER A 103 7.78 12.95 -4.72
C SER A 103 9.03 13.23 -5.55
N ASN A 104 9.80 14.28 -5.21
CA ASN A 104 11.12 14.54 -5.80
C ASN A 104 12.07 13.35 -5.57
N LEU A 105 12.16 12.86 -4.32
CA LEU A 105 13.01 11.70 -3.98
C LEU A 105 12.59 10.45 -4.77
N ILE A 106 11.29 10.20 -4.85
CA ILE A 106 10.74 8.99 -5.48
C ILE A 106 11.04 8.97 -6.98
N THR A 107 10.88 10.10 -7.66
CA THR A 107 10.89 10.18 -9.13
C THR A 107 12.17 10.75 -9.72
N GLY A 108 12.97 11.46 -8.92
CA GLY A 108 14.06 12.31 -9.41
C GLY A 108 13.59 13.56 -10.17
N MET A 109 12.29 13.82 -10.23
CA MET A 109 11.70 14.98 -10.92
C MET A 109 11.48 16.14 -9.93
N ASN A 110 11.14 17.33 -10.46
CA ASN A 110 10.60 18.43 -9.66
C ASN A 110 9.07 18.42 -9.66
N ALA A 111 8.45 19.36 -8.93
CA ALA A 111 7.00 19.49 -8.81
C ALA A 111 6.26 19.51 -10.16
N GLY A 112 6.81 20.16 -11.18
CA GLY A 112 6.22 20.20 -12.53
C GLY A 112 6.25 18.86 -13.26
N GLY A 113 7.20 17.98 -12.89
CA GLY A 113 7.33 16.65 -13.48
C GLY A 113 6.44 15.59 -12.82
N HIS A 114 6.39 15.56 -11.50
CA HIS A 114 5.58 14.57 -10.76
C HIS A 114 4.17 15.07 -10.39
N ALA A 115 3.84 16.32 -10.73
CA ALA A 115 2.54 16.98 -10.56
C ALA A 115 2.03 17.11 -9.11
N ILE A 116 2.90 16.96 -8.10
CA ILE A 116 2.55 17.18 -6.69
C ILE A 116 3.08 18.56 -6.30
N PHE A 117 2.19 19.42 -5.79
CA PHE A 117 2.49 20.83 -5.53
C PHE A 117 2.21 21.24 -4.09
N ASP A 118 1.38 20.48 -3.38
CA ASP A 118 0.99 20.73 -1.99
C ASP A 118 0.39 19.42 -1.44
N PHE A 119 -0.13 19.39 -0.21
CA PHE A 119 -1.02 18.34 0.30
C PHE A 119 -2.40 18.41 -0.34
N ILE A 120 -2.84 19.61 -0.74
CA ILE A 120 -4.18 19.85 -1.28
C ILE A 120 -4.04 20.38 -2.70
N HIS A 121 -4.73 19.74 -3.63
CA HIS A 121 -4.98 20.27 -4.96
C HIS A 121 -6.39 20.84 -5.04
N ARG A 122 -6.61 21.64 -6.09
CA ARG A 122 -7.91 22.21 -6.39
C ARG A 122 -8.27 21.91 -7.83
N ASP A 123 -9.49 21.45 -8.07
CA ASP A 123 -10.01 21.32 -9.41
C ASP A 123 -10.20 22.72 -10.01
N PRO A 124 -9.60 23.05 -11.16
CA PRO A 124 -9.66 24.40 -11.71
C PRO A 124 -11.05 24.79 -12.25
N LYS A 125 -11.95 23.82 -12.49
CA LYS A 125 -13.31 24.05 -12.98
C LYS A 125 -14.30 24.17 -11.84
N THR A 126 -14.26 23.23 -10.89
CA THR A 126 -15.23 23.18 -9.78
C THR A 126 -14.75 23.93 -8.53
N MET A 127 -13.45 24.20 -8.45
CA MET A 127 -12.78 24.80 -7.29
C MET A 127 -12.79 23.91 -6.04
N GLU A 128 -13.21 22.65 -6.19
CA GLU A 128 -13.21 21.67 -5.11
C GLU A 128 -11.79 21.28 -4.73
N LEU A 129 -11.58 21.17 -3.42
CA LEU A 129 -10.32 20.73 -2.86
C LEU A 129 -10.28 19.21 -2.80
N TYR A 130 -9.16 18.63 -3.19
CA TYR A 130 -8.92 17.20 -3.07
C TYR A 130 -7.46 16.97 -2.68
N PHE A 131 -7.18 15.81 -2.10
CA PHE A 131 -5.81 15.48 -1.69
C PHE A 131 -4.92 15.26 -2.91
N SER A 132 -3.73 15.82 -2.85
CA SER A 132 -2.87 15.92 -4.03
C SER A 132 -2.25 14.60 -4.47
N ALA A 133 -2.00 13.67 -3.54
CA ALA A 133 -1.24 12.46 -3.84
C ALA A 133 -2.11 11.28 -4.25
N SER A 134 -3.37 11.26 -3.84
CA SER A 134 -4.30 10.17 -4.16
C SER A 134 -5.74 10.65 -4.25
N ARG A 135 -6.53 9.93 -5.05
CA ARG A 135 -7.97 10.14 -5.21
C ARG A 135 -8.71 8.84 -4.94
N VAL A 136 -9.69 8.87 -4.04
CA VAL A 136 -10.57 7.73 -3.77
C VAL A 136 -11.98 8.10 -4.17
N GLU A 137 -12.58 7.29 -5.04
CA GLU A 137 -13.95 7.51 -5.52
C GLU A 137 -14.83 6.30 -5.14
N PRO A 138 -16.10 6.55 -4.77
CA PRO A 138 -17.05 5.47 -4.51
C PRO A 138 -17.45 4.73 -5.79
N PRO A 139 -18.13 3.58 -5.69
CA PRO A 139 -18.69 2.88 -6.85
C PRO A 139 -19.60 3.78 -7.69
N LYS A 140 -19.45 3.72 -9.01
CA LYS A 140 -20.22 4.56 -9.96
C LYS A 140 -21.70 4.20 -10.06
N HIS A 141 -22.05 2.94 -9.77
CA HIS A 141 -23.42 2.43 -9.90
C HIS A 141 -23.80 1.63 -8.67
N ALA A 142 -25.05 1.79 -8.23
CA ALA A 142 -25.64 1.03 -7.13
C ALA A 142 -27.13 0.76 -7.40
N ILE A 143 -27.63 -0.35 -6.87
CA ILE A 143 -29.06 -0.65 -6.82
C ILE A 143 -29.60 -0.23 -5.46
N HIS A 144 -30.71 0.51 -5.47
CA HIS A 144 -31.38 0.95 -4.25
C HIS A 144 -32.63 0.11 -4.00
N ILE A 145 -32.69 -0.59 -2.87
CA ILE A 145 -33.83 -1.42 -2.45
C ILE A 145 -34.23 -1.04 -1.03
N GLY A 146 -35.28 -0.22 -0.90
CA GLY A 146 -35.70 0.30 0.41
C GLY A 146 -34.59 1.13 1.07
N SER A 147 -34.13 0.71 2.24
CA SER A 147 -33.02 1.34 2.97
C SER A 147 -31.62 0.84 2.57
N TRP A 148 -31.54 -0.12 1.65
CA TRP A 148 -30.29 -0.71 1.19
C TRP A 148 -29.78 -0.04 -0.08
N VAL A 149 -28.46 0.10 -0.14
CA VAL A 149 -27.67 0.52 -1.30
C VAL A 149 -26.71 -0.62 -1.62
N ILE A 150 -26.86 -1.24 -2.78
CA ILE A 150 -26.04 -2.38 -3.17
C ILE A 150 -25.13 -1.92 -4.31
N PRO A 151 -23.83 -1.67 -4.06
CA PRO A 151 -22.91 -1.24 -5.10
C PRO A 151 -22.73 -2.34 -6.15
N LEU A 152 -22.76 -1.96 -7.42
CA LEU A 152 -22.58 -2.87 -8.57
C LEU A 152 -21.11 -3.05 -8.97
N GLY A 153 -20.19 -2.48 -8.20
CA GLY A 153 -18.75 -2.56 -8.41
C GLY A 153 -17.98 -2.00 -7.21
N GLY A 154 -16.66 -2.08 -7.27
CA GLY A 154 -15.79 -1.44 -6.28
C GLY A 154 -15.65 0.06 -6.52
N GLY A 155 -15.23 0.78 -5.47
CA GLY A 155 -14.66 2.11 -5.63
C GLY A 155 -13.28 2.04 -6.29
N THR A 156 -12.69 3.19 -6.58
CA THR A 156 -11.35 3.30 -7.16
C THR A 156 -10.44 4.10 -6.25
N ALA A 157 -9.17 3.71 -6.19
CA ALA A 157 -8.10 4.52 -5.60
C ALA A 157 -7.04 4.77 -6.68
N GLU A 158 -6.75 6.03 -6.95
CA GLU A 158 -5.79 6.46 -7.96
C GLU A 158 -4.63 7.19 -7.28
N GLN A 159 -3.40 6.90 -7.71
CA GLN A 159 -2.22 7.65 -7.29
C GLN A 159 -2.03 8.80 -8.29
N LEU A 160 -2.02 10.03 -7.80
CA LEU A 160 -1.97 11.23 -8.64
C LEU A 160 -0.53 11.69 -8.93
N ARG A 161 0.44 11.19 -8.16
CA ARG A 161 1.87 11.43 -8.40
C ARG A 161 2.27 10.82 -9.74
N GLN A 162 2.78 11.65 -10.64
CA GLN A 162 3.30 11.24 -11.94
C GLN A 162 4.75 10.79 -11.84
N GLY A 163 5.23 10.13 -12.90
CA GLY A 163 6.62 9.70 -13.03
C GLY A 163 6.94 8.34 -12.40
N THR A 164 7.95 7.70 -12.98
CA THR A 164 8.43 6.38 -12.55
C THR A 164 9.13 6.49 -11.21
N ALA A 165 8.73 5.68 -10.25
CA ALA A 165 9.44 5.58 -8.97
C ALA A 165 10.77 4.84 -9.16
N PHE A 166 11.83 5.26 -8.47
CA PHE A 166 13.15 4.64 -8.66
C PHE A 166 13.16 3.14 -8.35
N TRP A 167 12.31 2.64 -7.45
CA TRP A 167 12.21 1.20 -7.19
C TRP A 167 11.57 0.42 -8.34
N GLN A 168 10.75 1.05 -9.18
CA GLN A 168 10.26 0.42 -10.41
C GLN A 168 11.41 0.20 -11.40
N VAL A 169 12.35 1.16 -11.47
CA VAL A 169 13.59 0.98 -12.24
C VAL A 169 14.43 -0.16 -11.67
N LEU A 170 14.51 -0.30 -10.34
CA LEU A 170 15.16 -1.46 -9.70
C LEU A 170 14.47 -2.78 -10.09
N ASP A 171 13.14 -2.82 -10.12
CA ASP A 171 12.36 -4.00 -10.53
C ASP A 171 12.56 -4.38 -12.01
N GLU A 172 12.70 -3.39 -12.90
CA GLU A 172 13.02 -3.60 -14.31
C GLU A 172 14.39 -4.25 -14.48
N HIS A 173 15.36 -3.86 -13.65
CA HIS A 173 16.71 -4.42 -13.64
C HIS A 173 16.86 -5.64 -12.72
N GLY A 174 15.76 -6.10 -12.13
CA GLY A 174 15.72 -7.28 -11.26
C GLY A 174 16.57 -7.17 -9.99
N VAL A 175 16.69 -5.94 -9.47
CA VAL A 175 17.29 -5.63 -8.18
C VAL A 175 16.23 -5.78 -7.09
N PRO A 176 16.36 -6.77 -6.18
CA PRO A 176 15.43 -6.94 -5.08
C PRO A 176 15.37 -5.69 -4.22
N ASN A 177 14.16 -5.23 -3.93
CA ASN A 177 13.93 -4.02 -3.15
C ASN A 177 12.72 -4.20 -2.21
N SER A 178 12.69 -3.38 -1.17
CA SER A 178 11.57 -3.28 -0.25
C SER A 178 11.40 -1.82 0.15
N VAL A 179 10.17 -1.33 0.05
CA VAL A 179 9.78 0.05 0.30
C VAL A 179 8.80 0.06 1.47
N PHE A 180 9.13 0.77 2.53
CA PHE A 180 8.35 0.73 3.77
C PHE A 180 7.93 2.13 4.20
N ARG A 181 6.60 2.33 4.31
CA ARG A 181 5.96 3.58 4.74
C ARG A 181 6.42 4.81 3.97
N ILE A 182 6.67 4.68 2.67
CA ILE A 182 7.06 5.82 1.83
C ILE A 182 5.84 6.76 1.61
N PRO A 183 5.95 8.07 1.88
CA PRO A 183 4.87 9.01 1.61
C PRO A 183 4.53 9.12 0.12
N SER A 184 3.33 9.62 -0.20
CA SER A 184 2.90 9.91 -1.59
C SER A 184 2.97 8.70 -2.53
N ASN A 185 2.74 7.51 -1.99
CA ASN A 185 2.74 6.25 -2.74
C ASN A 185 1.48 5.45 -2.46
N PHE A 186 0.32 6.10 -2.28
CA PHE A 186 -0.96 5.39 -2.14
C PHE A 186 -1.85 5.62 -3.38
N PRO A 187 -2.54 4.58 -3.89
CA PRO A 187 -2.20 3.17 -3.70
C PRO A 187 -0.74 2.90 -4.12
N PRO A 188 -0.05 1.88 -3.57
CA PRO A 188 1.34 1.62 -3.93
C PRO A 188 1.57 1.55 -5.45
N ALA A 189 2.59 2.25 -5.94
CA ALA A 189 3.00 2.16 -7.33
C ALA A 189 3.32 0.68 -7.67
N PRO A 190 2.94 0.17 -8.85
CA PRO A 190 3.19 -1.20 -9.22
C PRO A 190 4.67 -1.56 -9.07
N ALA A 191 4.95 -2.57 -8.26
CA ALA A 191 6.29 -3.04 -7.94
C ALA A 191 6.32 -4.57 -7.87
N LYS A 192 7.43 -5.16 -8.30
CA LYS A 192 7.74 -6.58 -8.06
C LYS A 192 8.26 -6.80 -6.64
N GLY A 193 8.92 -5.79 -6.07
CA GLY A 193 9.32 -5.74 -4.67
C GLY A 193 8.14 -5.56 -3.70
N HIS A 194 8.45 -5.60 -2.40
CA HIS A 194 7.45 -5.36 -1.36
C HIS A 194 7.30 -3.86 -1.13
N THR A 195 6.08 -3.34 -1.19
CA THR A 195 5.84 -1.91 -1.00
C THR A 195 4.69 -1.66 -0.03
N LEU A 196 4.93 -0.79 0.95
CA LEU A 196 3.94 -0.31 1.90
C LEU A 196 3.88 1.22 1.85
N SER A 197 2.71 1.75 1.55
CA SER A 197 2.45 3.19 1.53
C SER A 197 2.54 3.81 2.93
N GLY A 198 2.96 5.07 2.99
CA GLY A 198 3.06 5.86 4.21
C GLY A 198 2.04 7.00 4.25
N MET A 199 2.51 8.19 4.63
CA MET A 199 1.70 9.41 4.67
C MET A 199 0.99 9.64 3.31
N GLY A 200 -0.31 9.97 3.39
CA GLY A 200 -1.22 10.06 2.24
C GLY A 200 -2.03 8.79 1.94
N THR A 201 -1.82 7.71 2.71
CA THR A 201 -2.72 6.56 2.72
C THR A 201 -3.97 6.91 3.55
N PRO A 202 -5.18 6.86 2.98
CA PRO A 202 -6.40 7.11 3.72
C PRO A 202 -6.67 5.99 4.74
N ASP A 203 -7.29 6.37 5.85
CA ASP A 203 -7.80 5.40 6.84
C ASP A 203 -9.09 4.74 6.36
N LEU A 204 -9.67 3.86 7.18
CA LEU A 204 -10.92 3.16 6.84
C LEU A 204 -12.09 4.11 6.56
N ARG A 205 -12.07 5.31 7.15
CA ARG A 205 -13.07 6.36 6.96
C ARG A 205 -12.79 7.23 5.73
N GLY A 206 -11.71 6.95 4.99
CA GLY A 206 -11.28 7.76 3.86
C GLY A 206 -10.57 9.06 4.26
N THR A 207 -10.25 9.24 5.54
CA THR A 207 -9.59 10.45 6.05
C THR A 207 -8.07 10.29 6.08
N TYR A 208 -7.34 11.38 6.30
CA TYR A 208 -5.87 11.38 6.34
C TYR A 208 -5.30 11.16 7.76
N GLY A 209 -5.94 10.28 8.54
CA GLY A 209 -5.52 9.91 9.89
C GLY A 209 -6.15 10.77 10.98
N THR A 210 -7.48 10.88 10.98
CA THR A 210 -8.21 11.64 12.00
C THR A 210 -8.22 10.92 13.36
N PHE A 211 -8.11 11.68 14.45
CA PHE A 211 -8.21 11.13 15.80
C PHE A 211 -9.65 11.19 16.35
N SER A 212 -9.94 10.33 17.31
CA SER A 212 -11.12 10.42 18.18
C SER A 212 -10.66 10.54 19.62
N PHE A 213 -11.01 11.63 20.28
CA PHE A 213 -10.61 11.93 21.66
C PHE A 213 -11.83 11.87 22.57
N TYR A 214 -11.88 10.88 23.46
CA TYR A 214 -12.96 10.71 24.42
C TYR A 214 -12.56 11.35 25.75
N THR A 215 -13.41 12.22 26.31
CA THR A 215 -13.09 12.95 27.53
C THR A 215 -14.32 13.18 28.40
N ASP A 216 -14.17 13.07 29.72
CA ASP A 216 -15.16 13.42 30.73
C ASP A 216 -14.99 14.87 31.24
N ASP A 217 -14.03 15.63 30.70
CA ASP A 217 -13.83 17.03 31.04
C ASP A 217 -15.02 17.88 30.54
N PRO A 218 -15.83 18.45 31.45
CA PRO A 218 -17.01 19.22 31.07
C PRO A 218 -16.65 20.56 30.40
N THR A 219 -15.39 20.98 30.44
CA THR A 219 -14.91 22.21 29.80
C THR A 219 -14.40 22.00 28.38
N ALA A 220 -14.26 20.74 27.93
CA ALA A 220 -13.76 20.43 26.61
C ALA A 220 -14.71 20.92 25.51
N ALA A 221 -14.15 21.56 24.47
CA ALA A 221 -14.89 21.94 23.28
C ALA A 221 -15.21 20.67 22.46
N THR A 222 -16.44 20.19 22.58
CA THR A 222 -16.89 18.95 21.92
C THR A 222 -17.20 19.14 20.44
N GLY A 223 -17.12 18.06 19.67
CA GLY A 223 -17.45 18.03 18.24
C GLY A 223 -16.24 17.93 17.32
N ALA A 224 -16.45 18.26 16.04
CA ALA A 224 -15.41 18.22 15.02
C ALA A 224 -14.37 19.30 15.27
N THR A 225 -13.10 18.93 15.19
CA THR A 225 -11.95 19.82 15.35
C THR A 225 -10.91 19.55 14.27
N GLU A 226 -9.87 20.38 14.21
CA GLU A 226 -8.76 20.15 13.28
C GLU A 226 -8.10 18.80 13.58
N GLY A 227 -8.04 17.94 12.55
CA GLY A 227 -7.43 16.62 12.64
C GLY A 227 -8.26 15.55 13.36
N GLY A 228 -9.48 15.83 13.83
CA GLY A 228 -10.25 14.80 14.56
C GLY A 228 -11.58 15.24 15.13
N GLN A 229 -12.03 14.49 16.15
CA GLN A 229 -13.28 14.76 16.86
C GLN A 229 -13.08 14.56 18.37
N ILE A 230 -13.67 15.47 19.15
CA ILE A 230 -13.73 15.39 20.62
C ILE A 230 -15.13 14.89 21.01
N ILE A 231 -15.18 13.80 21.77
CA ILE A 231 -16.39 13.06 22.12
C ILE A 231 -16.54 13.09 23.65
N PRO A 232 -17.56 13.75 24.19
CA PRO A 232 -17.80 13.75 25.63
C PRO A 232 -18.25 12.35 26.07
N VAL A 233 -17.73 11.91 27.22
CA VAL A 233 -18.15 10.67 27.88
C VAL A 233 -18.50 10.94 29.33
N GLN A 234 -19.29 10.04 29.92
CA GLN A 234 -19.62 10.10 31.34
C GLN A 234 -18.99 8.89 32.05
N VAL A 235 -18.47 9.13 33.25
CA VAL A 235 -17.98 8.07 34.13
C VAL A 235 -19.10 7.72 35.10
N GLU A 236 -19.63 6.50 34.97
CA GLU A 236 -20.64 5.95 35.86
C GLU A 236 -20.11 4.68 36.51
N ASN A 237 -20.16 4.58 37.84
CA ASN A 237 -19.68 3.40 38.58
C ASN A 237 -18.25 2.99 38.20
N SER A 238 -17.34 3.96 38.06
CA SER A 238 -15.94 3.74 37.63
C SER A 238 -15.81 3.10 36.24
N GLN A 239 -16.77 3.37 35.36
CA GLN A 239 -16.80 2.84 34.01
C GLN A 239 -17.26 3.90 33.02
N VAL A 240 -16.67 3.87 31.82
CA VAL A 240 -17.10 4.64 30.65
C VAL A 240 -17.64 3.67 29.63
N SER A 241 -18.83 3.96 29.09
CA SER A 241 -19.40 3.26 27.94
C SER A 241 -19.59 4.24 26.78
N ALA A 242 -19.04 3.91 25.62
CA ALA A 242 -19.12 4.77 24.43
C ALA A 242 -19.07 3.92 23.15
N ASN A 243 -19.18 4.57 21.99
CA ASN A 243 -19.07 3.93 20.69
C ASN A 243 -17.83 4.42 19.95
N LEU A 244 -17.03 3.50 19.43
CA LEU A 244 -15.99 3.78 18.46
C LEU A 244 -16.62 4.04 17.10
N ILE A 245 -16.32 5.20 16.53
CA ILE A 245 -16.80 5.60 15.21
C ILE A 245 -15.93 4.95 14.13
N GLY A 246 -16.52 3.99 13.43
CA GLY A 246 -15.93 3.28 12.30
C GLY A 246 -16.21 3.95 10.94
N PRO A 247 -15.93 3.24 9.84
CA PRO A 247 -16.23 3.71 8.49
C PRO A 247 -17.74 3.80 8.23
N ASP A 248 -18.12 4.68 7.30
CA ASP A 248 -19.51 4.82 6.87
C ASP A 248 -20.04 3.53 6.24
N ASN A 249 -21.24 3.12 6.65
CA ASN A 249 -21.92 1.97 6.09
C ASN A 249 -22.55 2.33 4.74
N THR A 250 -21.73 2.22 3.69
CA THR A 250 -22.13 2.50 2.31
C THR A 250 -23.22 1.58 1.77
N PHE A 251 -23.59 0.50 2.48
CA PHE A 251 -24.72 -0.36 2.11
C PHE A 251 -26.07 0.16 2.59
N ARG A 252 -26.11 1.26 3.37
CA ARG A 252 -27.33 1.86 3.89
C ARG A 252 -27.55 3.24 3.30
N LYS A 253 -28.81 3.60 3.06
CA LYS A 253 -29.17 4.93 2.56
C LYS A 253 -28.69 6.00 3.57
N GLY A 254 -28.01 7.03 3.06
CA GLY A 254 -27.43 8.10 3.87
C GLY A 254 -26.06 7.76 4.48
N SER A 255 -25.52 6.56 4.22
CA SER A 255 -24.19 6.12 4.64
C SER A 255 -23.87 6.44 6.13
N PRO A 256 -24.72 6.02 7.09
CA PRO A 256 -24.45 6.30 8.50
C PRO A 256 -23.13 5.66 8.94
N ALA A 257 -22.43 6.33 9.86
CA ALA A 257 -21.21 5.78 10.45
C ALA A 257 -21.49 4.41 11.10
N SER A 258 -20.58 3.45 10.87
CA SER A 258 -20.57 2.21 11.65
C SER A 258 -20.12 2.51 13.08
N LEU A 259 -20.74 1.89 14.07
CA LEU A 259 -20.43 2.11 15.49
C LEU A 259 -20.10 0.77 16.13
N GLU A 260 -19.00 0.73 16.89
CA GLU A 260 -18.63 -0.41 17.71
C GLU A 260 -18.66 0.00 19.19
N PRO A 261 -19.53 -0.58 20.03
CA PRO A 261 -19.56 -0.24 21.44
C PRO A 261 -18.28 -0.69 22.15
N PHE A 262 -17.78 0.12 23.07
CA PHE A 262 -16.66 -0.24 23.94
C PHE A 262 -16.88 0.25 25.37
N THR A 263 -16.18 -0.40 26.28
CA THR A 263 -16.25 -0.09 27.70
C THR A 263 -14.84 0.04 28.28
N VAL A 264 -14.64 1.07 29.09
CA VAL A 264 -13.37 1.34 29.78
C VAL A 264 -13.63 1.39 31.27
N SER A 265 -12.96 0.52 32.03
CA SER A 265 -12.97 0.57 33.49
C SER A 265 -11.90 1.54 33.96
N VAL A 266 -12.27 2.49 34.82
CA VAL A 266 -11.37 3.47 35.42
C VAL A 266 -10.98 2.96 36.80
N ASP A 267 -9.69 2.73 37.03
CA ASP A 267 -9.18 2.38 38.36
C ASP A 267 -9.36 3.59 39.30
N PRO A 268 -10.20 3.48 40.36
CA PRO A 268 -10.44 4.58 41.28
C PRO A 268 -9.20 5.01 42.07
N ALA A 269 -8.21 4.13 42.23
CA ALA A 269 -7.02 4.38 43.04
C ALA A 269 -5.90 5.08 42.26
N THR A 270 -5.77 4.78 40.96
CA THR A 270 -4.66 5.26 40.12
C THR A 270 -5.10 6.19 39.00
N GLY A 271 -6.40 6.23 38.68
CA GLY A 271 -6.94 6.91 37.50
C GLY A 271 -6.57 6.22 36.17
N LEU A 272 -5.94 5.03 36.22
CA LEU A 272 -5.58 4.28 35.02
C LEU A 272 -6.79 3.58 34.44
N ALA A 273 -6.92 3.63 33.11
CA ALA A 273 -8.01 3.04 32.37
C ALA A 273 -7.64 1.65 31.81
N LEU A 274 -8.47 0.64 32.05
CA LEU A 274 -8.41 -0.68 31.42
C LEU A 274 -9.51 -0.78 30.37
N ASN A 275 -9.13 -1.02 29.11
CA ASN A 275 -10.07 -1.17 28.02
C ASN A 275 -10.55 -2.63 27.90
N SER A 276 -11.87 -2.85 27.90
CA SER A 276 -12.48 -4.12 27.50
C SER A 276 -13.36 -3.90 26.27
N THR A 277 -12.95 -4.47 25.15
CA THR A 277 -13.80 -4.59 23.96
C THR A 277 -14.42 -5.98 23.97
N SER A 278 -15.73 -6.08 24.19
CA SER A 278 -16.44 -7.35 24.05
C SER A 278 -16.81 -7.54 22.58
N PHE A 279 -16.01 -8.33 21.84
CA PHE A 279 -16.37 -8.77 20.49
C PHE A 279 -17.53 -9.76 20.59
N PRO A 280 -18.77 -9.42 20.17
CA PRO A 280 -19.85 -10.37 20.12
C PRO A 280 -19.68 -11.19 18.83
N GLY A 281 -18.88 -12.25 18.88
CA GLY A 281 -18.71 -13.14 17.71
C GLY A 281 -17.51 -14.08 17.74
N LEU A 282 -16.60 -13.94 18.70
CA LEU A 282 -15.51 -14.90 18.91
C LEU A 282 -15.46 -15.27 20.39
N GLN A 283 -16.31 -16.21 20.79
CA GLN A 283 -15.97 -17.10 21.90
C GLN A 283 -15.29 -18.34 21.31
N PRO A 284 -14.35 -18.97 22.05
CA PRO A 284 -13.54 -20.09 21.56
C PRO A 284 -14.37 -21.29 21.09
#